data_AF-A0A7S1XE22-F1
#
_entry.id   AF-A0A7S1XE22-F1
#
_cell.length_a   1.000
_cell.length_b   1.000
_cell.length_c   1.000
_cell.angle_alpha   90.00
_cell.angle_beta   90.00
_cell.angle_gamma   90.00
#
_symmetry.space_group_name_H-M   'P 1'
#
loop_
_entity.id
_entity.type
_entity.pdbx_description
1 polymer ?
#
loop_
_entity_poly.entity_id
_entity_poly.type
_entity_poly.pdbx_seq_one_letter_code
_entity_poly.pdbx_strand_id
1 'polypeptide(L)'
;DRAIGLIREVGLMDAVFVLPSDTEPPKPRSTNLWVSCLGCLVNHCALRRRRLRFADHVNEFSVLVARLSAFLAPLAACHYQFKGKSIHVSQFTLRELRLPSKEIELVSLVLSSSVKFKKMVEKNADALDRLEIGQLIRKTGRYWKVAVETALVSEIGPIDSEQSYAQAGPPLLESFSEQDGIKIDVYERFMGLVDSLEMEGIWDLKPLLDGRRVLDLLPGLPKGPAIGYVMDRQIEWQIVNPSGGEDDCKRWLTHEFRSYVK
;
A
#
# COMPACT_ATOMS: atom_id res chain seq x y z
N ASP A 1 1.74 0.35 21.34
CA ASP A 1 1.19 1.36 22.27
C ASP A 1 2.06 1.53 23.51
N ARG A 2 2.25 0.52 24.36
CA ARG A 2 3.10 0.64 25.56
C ARG A 2 4.55 1.11 25.29
N ALA A 3 5.22 0.52 24.30
CA ALA A 3 6.59 0.92 23.94
C ALA A 3 6.68 2.40 23.49
N ILE A 4 5.68 2.87 22.76
CA ILE A 4 5.57 4.26 22.31
C ILE A 4 5.33 5.21 23.49
N GLY A 5 4.44 4.83 24.42
CA GLY A 5 4.22 5.56 25.67
C GLY A 5 5.51 5.69 26.49
N LEU A 6 6.28 4.60 26.60
CA LEU A 6 7.57 4.61 27.30
C LEU A 6 8.60 5.52 26.61
N ILE A 7 8.76 5.45 25.28
CA ILE A 7 9.67 6.33 24.52
C ILE A 7 9.34 7.80 24.77
N ARG A 8 8.04 8.12 24.83
CA ARG A 8 7.58 9.48 25.15
C ARG A 8 7.90 9.87 26.58
N GLU A 9 7.57 9.02 27.54
CA GLU A 9 7.78 9.25 28.98
C GLU A 9 9.24 9.57 29.30
N VAL A 10 10.19 8.91 28.61
CA VAL A 10 11.63 9.15 28.78
C VAL A 10 12.20 10.24 27.87
N GLY A 11 11.37 10.94 27.09
CA GLY A 11 11.79 12.06 26.24
C GLY A 11 12.63 11.69 25.02
N LEU A 12 12.54 10.45 24.52
CA LEU A 12 13.37 9.94 23.42
C LEU A 12 12.74 10.10 22.03
N MET A 13 11.57 10.74 21.91
CA MET A 13 10.88 10.89 20.63
C MET A 13 11.75 11.59 19.58
N ASP A 14 12.36 12.72 19.92
CA ASP A 14 13.17 13.45 18.93
C ASP A 14 14.41 12.67 18.47
N ALA A 15 14.96 11.80 19.32
CA ALA A 15 16.07 10.93 18.97
C ALA A 15 15.64 9.76 18.05
N VAL A 16 14.43 9.21 18.24
CA VAL A 16 13.91 8.11 17.42
C VAL A 16 13.43 8.59 16.05
N PHE A 17 12.96 9.84 15.94
CA PHE A 17 12.40 10.41 14.70
C PHE A 17 13.40 11.28 13.93
N VAL A 18 14.70 11.04 14.10
CA VAL A 18 15.73 11.65 13.25
C VAL A 18 15.64 11.06 11.84
N LEU A 19 15.50 11.94 10.85
CA LEU A 19 15.53 11.55 9.44
C LEU A 19 16.95 11.72 8.86
N PRO A 20 17.33 10.94 7.85
CA PRO A 20 18.55 11.18 7.08
C PRO A 20 18.58 12.61 6.51
N SER A 21 19.76 13.23 6.45
CA SER A 21 19.95 14.62 5.97
C SER A 21 19.41 14.86 4.55
N ASP A 22 19.49 13.84 3.70
CA ASP A 22 19.18 13.92 2.26
C ASP A 22 17.77 13.39 1.97
N THR A 23 16.83 13.62 2.89
CA THR A 23 15.43 13.17 2.76
C THR A 23 14.62 14.08 1.84
N GLU A 24 13.94 13.48 0.87
CA GLU A 24 13.05 14.12 -0.09
C GLU A 24 11.63 13.52 -0.06
N PRO A 25 10.56 14.32 -0.08
CA PRO A 25 10.58 15.78 0.06
C PRO A 25 11.09 16.21 1.45
N PRO A 26 11.70 17.41 1.55
CA PRO A 26 12.19 17.90 2.83
C PRO A 26 11.04 18.02 3.84
N LYS A 27 11.34 17.72 5.11
CA LYS A 27 10.37 17.74 6.20
C LYS A 27 9.60 19.08 6.24
N PRO A 28 8.26 19.08 6.41
CA PRO A 28 7.51 20.29 6.72
C PRO A 28 8.09 20.96 7.97
N ARG A 29 8.50 22.23 7.86
CA ARG A 29 9.25 22.95 8.91
C ARG A 29 8.47 23.18 10.22
N SER A 30 7.16 22.96 10.24
CA SER A 30 6.26 23.41 11.32
C SER A 30 5.62 22.31 12.17
N THR A 31 5.98 21.04 11.99
CA THR A 31 5.31 19.93 12.70
C THR A 31 6.30 19.02 13.41
N ASN A 32 6.04 18.74 14.70
CA ASN A 32 6.69 17.66 15.43
C ASN A 32 6.35 16.34 14.73
N LEU A 33 7.28 15.81 13.93
CA LEU A 33 7.06 14.63 13.09
C LEU A 33 6.50 13.45 13.89
N TRP A 34 7.03 13.22 15.08
CA TRP A 34 6.58 12.15 15.95
C TRP A 34 5.12 12.36 16.41
N VAL A 35 4.67 13.61 16.63
CA VAL A 35 3.26 13.92 16.93
C VAL A 35 2.35 13.53 15.78
N SER A 36 2.74 13.85 14.53
CA SER A 36 1.99 13.43 13.33
C SER A 36 1.95 11.91 13.18
N CYS A 37 3.09 11.23 13.37
CA CYS A 37 3.17 9.77 13.32
C CYS A 37 2.26 9.10 14.36
N LEU A 38 2.27 9.62 15.59
CA LEU A 38 1.38 9.14 16.65
C LEU A 38 -0.09 9.41 16.33
N GLY A 39 -0.43 10.59 15.81
CA GLY A 39 -1.79 10.93 15.41
C GLY A 39 -2.33 9.96 14.36
N CYS A 40 -1.53 9.62 13.35
CA CYS A 40 -1.89 8.60 12.37
C CYS A 40 -2.11 7.21 12.99
N LEU A 41 -1.32 6.82 13.99
CA LEU A 41 -1.55 5.57 14.72
C LEU A 41 -2.86 5.60 15.53
N VAL A 42 -3.22 6.75 16.13
CA VAL A 42 -4.54 6.91 16.79
C VAL A 42 -5.68 6.81 15.78
N ASN A 43 -5.54 7.46 14.62
CA ASN A 43 -6.51 7.38 13.52
C ASN A 43 -6.74 5.93 13.09
N HIS A 44 -5.68 5.15 12.89
CA HIS A 44 -5.76 3.72 12.60
C HIS A 44 -6.56 2.95 13.68
N CYS A 45 -6.24 3.18 14.95
CA CYS A 45 -6.97 2.55 16.06
C CYS A 45 -8.46 2.92 16.06
N ALA A 46 -8.82 4.17 15.76
CA ALA A 46 -10.20 4.65 15.68
C ALA A 46 -10.97 4.08 14.47
N LEU A 47 -10.35 4.04 13.29
CA LEU A 47 -10.94 3.42 12.10
C LEU A 47 -11.24 1.93 12.33
N ARG A 48 -10.34 1.20 13.01
CA ARG A 48 -10.56 -0.21 13.32
C ARG A 48 -11.70 -0.45 14.30
N ARG A 49 -11.93 0.44 15.26
CA ARG A 49 -13.12 0.34 16.14
C ARG A 49 -14.43 0.49 15.37
N ARG A 50 -14.43 1.25 14.28
CA ARG A 50 -15.59 1.40 13.39
C ARG A 50 -15.85 0.19 12.47
N ARG A 51 -14.97 -0.82 12.46
CA ARG A 51 -15.08 -2.04 11.63
C ARG A 51 -15.28 -1.74 10.13
N LEU A 52 -14.50 -0.79 9.62
CA LEU A 52 -14.50 -0.49 8.19
C LEU A 52 -13.92 -1.67 7.37
N ARG A 53 -14.25 -1.74 6.07
CA ARG A 53 -13.90 -2.84 5.15
C ARG A 53 -12.39 -3.09 4.96
N PHE A 54 -11.55 -2.21 5.47
CA PHE A 54 -10.09 -2.27 5.36
C PHE A 54 -9.44 -3.16 6.43
N ALA A 55 -10.16 -3.54 7.49
CA ALA A 55 -9.59 -3.96 8.77
C ALA A 55 -9.41 -5.48 8.96
N ASP A 56 -9.61 -6.30 7.91
CA ASP A 56 -9.48 -7.75 8.00
C ASP A 56 -8.01 -8.17 8.05
N HIS A 57 -7.48 -8.31 9.25
CA HIS A 57 -6.15 -8.90 9.47
C HIS A 57 -6.30 -10.31 10.00
N VAL A 58 -5.74 -11.27 9.25
CA VAL A 58 -5.88 -12.70 9.53
C VAL A 58 -4.89 -13.17 10.62
N ASN A 59 -3.85 -12.39 10.93
CA ASN A 59 -2.83 -12.75 11.93
C ASN A 59 -2.12 -11.52 12.56
N GLU A 60 -1.35 -11.77 13.62
CA GLU A 60 -0.57 -10.75 14.35
C GLU A 60 0.44 -10.01 13.46
N PHE A 61 1.05 -10.71 12.50
CA PHE A 61 2.01 -10.12 11.57
C PHE A 61 1.36 -9.03 10.71
N SER A 62 0.16 -9.28 10.18
CA SER A 62 -0.63 -8.28 9.44
C SER A 62 -1.02 -7.09 10.33
N VAL A 63 -1.32 -7.32 11.60
CA VAL A 63 -1.61 -6.24 12.57
C VAL A 63 -0.38 -5.35 12.81
N LEU A 64 0.80 -5.95 12.95
CA LEU A 64 2.05 -5.21 13.12
C LEU A 64 2.35 -4.34 11.89
N VAL A 65 2.26 -4.92 10.69
CA VAL A 65 2.48 -4.21 9.44
C VAL A 65 1.52 -3.03 9.31
N ALA A 66 0.24 -3.23 9.61
CA ALA A 66 -0.77 -2.16 9.55
C ALA A 66 -0.47 -1.02 10.53
N ARG A 67 -0.13 -1.35 11.77
CA ARG A 67 0.23 -0.33 12.78
C ARG A 67 1.49 0.45 12.41
N LEU A 68 2.53 -0.24 11.96
CA LEU A 68 3.79 0.42 11.54
C LEU A 68 3.58 1.29 10.29
N SER A 69 2.75 0.82 9.35
CA SER A 69 2.43 1.58 8.14
C SER A 69 1.59 2.83 8.48
N ALA A 70 0.57 2.70 9.34
CA ALA A 70 -0.19 3.83 9.84
C ALA A 70 0.71 4.83 10.58
N PHE A 71 1.55 4.33 11.49
CA PHE A 71 2.47 5.16 12.27
C PHE A 71 3.45 5.96 11.39
N LEU A 72 3.95 5.35 10.31
CA LEU A 72 4.89 5.98 9.38
C LEU A 72 4.20 6.62 8.16
N ALA A 73 2.86 6.70 8.15
CA ALA A 73 2.08 7.28 7.05
C ALA A 73 2.52 8.72 6.68
N PRO A 74 2.89 9.60 7.63
CA PRO A 74 3.42 10.93 7.29
C PRO A 74 4.70 10.91 6.46
N LEU A 75 5.43 9.78 6.45
CA LEU A 75 6.67 9.57 5.72
C LEU A 75 6.48 8.71 4.45
N ALA A 76 5.25 8.42 4.04
CA ALA A 76 4.96 7.48 2.96
C ALA A 76 5.50 7.90 1.57
N ALA A 77 5.72 9.21 1.38
CA ALA A 77 6.32 9.73 0.15
C ALA A 77 7.83 9.98 0.27
N CYS A 78 8.42 9.80 1.46
CA CYS A 78 9.77 10.23 1.76
C CYS A 78 10.82 9.18 1.39
N HIS A 79 11.86 9.61 0.69
CA HIS A 79 13.00 8.81 0.27
C HIS A 79 14.30 9.52 0.60
N TYR A 80 15.39 8.77 0.76
CA TYR A 80 16.74 9.32 0.92
C TYR A 80 17.72 8.56 0.02
N GLN A 81 18.83 9.21 -0.32
CA GLN A 81 19.88 8.59 -1.13
C GLN A 81 20.90 7.87 -0.24
N PHE A 82 21.21 6.63 -0.58
CA PHE A 82 22.29 5.88 0.07
C PHE A 82 23.02 5.00 -0.93
N LYS A 83 24.33 5.23 -1.08
CA LYS A 83 25.19 4.52 -2.05
C LYS A 83 24.60 4.50 -3.47
N GLY A 84 24.08 5.65 -3.91
CA GLY A 84 23.48 5.83 -5.25
C GLY A 84 22.11 5.17 -5.45
N LYS A 85 21.47 4.67 -4.39
CA LYS A 85 20.12 4.11 -4.43
C LYS A 85 19.16 5.01 -3.66
N SER A 86 17.99 5.25 -4.24
CA SER A 86 16.85 5.84 -3.54
C SER A 86 16.22 4.79 -2.62
N ILE A 87 16.19 5.06 -1.33
CA ILE A 87 15.65 4.17 -0.29
C ILE A 87 14.50 4.88 0.42
N HIS A 88 13.40 4.17 0.64
CA HIS A 88 12.27 4.70 1.40
C HIS A 88 12.68 4.99 2.85
N VAL A 89 12.33 6.17 3.37
CA VAL A 89 12.78 6.64 4.69
C VAL A 89 12.35 5.73 5.84
N SER A 90 11.17 5.09 5.73
CA SER A 90 10.73 4.11 6.74
C SER A 90 11.77 3.02 7.01
N GLN A 91 12.57 2.63 6.01
CA GLN A 91 13.59 1.61 6.19
C GLN A 91 14.72 2.07 7.12
N PHE A 92 15.02 3.36 7.13
CA PHE A 92 15.99 3.94 8.06
C PHE A 92 15.46 3.82 9.50
N THR A 93 14.29 4.38 9.78
CA THR A 93 13.66 4.37 11.11
C THR A 93 13.45 2.94 11.63
N LEU A 94 12.96 2.02 10.80
CA LEU A 94 12.68 0.65 11.23
C LEU A 94 13.94 -0.20 11.45
N ARG A 95 15.07 0.13 10.80
CA ARG A 95 16.37 -0.50 11.06
C ARG A 95 16.95 -0.07 12.40
N GLU A 96 16.81 1.21 12.76
CA GLU A 96 17.20 1.71 14.08
C GLU A 96 16.41 1.03 15.20
N LEU A 97 15.13 0.72 14.93
CA LEU A 97 14.28 -0.09 15.81
C LEU A 97 14.58 -1.61 15.77
N ARG A 98 15.57 -2.04 14.98
CA ARG A 98 16.04 -3.43 14.84
C ARG A 98 14.96 -4.43 14.42
N LEU A 99 14.01 -4.02 13.58
CA LEU A 99 13.01 -4.93 13.04
C LEU A 99 13.61 -5.90 11.99
N PRO A 100 13.03 -7.10 11.82
CA PRO A 100 13.41 -8.03 10.75
C PRO A 100 13.30 -7.41 9.35
N SER A 101 14.24 -7.74 8.46
CA SER A 101 14.27 -7.19 7.08
C SER A 101 12.97 -7.42 6.30
N LYS A 102 12.33 -8.58 6.49
CA LYS A 102 11.05 -8.91 5.85
C LYS A 102 9.92 -7.95 6.23
N GLU A 103 9.89 -7.50 7.50
CA GLU A 103 8.90 -6.53 7.98
C GLU A 103 9.18 -5.14 7.43
N ILE A 104 10.46 -4.75 7.42
CA ILE A 104 10.91 -3.47 6.88
C ILE A 104 10.52 -3.33 5.40
N GLU A 105 10.82 -4.34 4.59
CA GLU A 105 10.49 -4.36 3.16
C GLU A 105 8.98 -4.29 2.94
N LEU A 106 8.21 -5.03 3.73
CA LEU A 106 6.76 -5.05 3.60
C LEU A 106 6.11 -3.72 4.01
N VAL A 107 6.53 -3.11 5.12
CA VAL A 107 6.04 -1.79 5.53
C VAL A 107 6.42 -0.72 4.49
N SER A 108 7.64 -0.79 3.94
CA SER A 108 8.08 0.08 2.84
C SER A 108 7.21 -0.08 1.60
N LEU A 109 6.82 -1.31 1.24
CA LEU A 109 5.92 -1.60 0.13
C LEU A 109 4.53 -1.00 0.38
N VAL A 110 3.96 -1.23 1.57
CA VAL A 110 2.63 -0.72 1.95
C VAL A 110 2.59 0.80 1.90
N LEU A 111 3.59 1.49 2.44
CA LEU A 111 3.71 2.95 2.40
C LEU A 111 3.86 3.47 0.97
N SER A 112 4.70 2.84 0.15
CA SER A 112 4.85 3.23 -1.26
C SER A 112 3.55 3.02 -2.06
N SER A 113 2.81 1.96 -1.76
CA SER A 113 1.51 1.68 -2.37
C SER A 113 0.42 2.61 -1.86
N SER A 114 0.45 3.05 -0.60
CA SER A 114 -0.55 3.96 -0.04
C SER A 114 -0.56 5.31 -0.76
N VAL A 115 0.62 5.84 -1.11
CA VAL A 115 0.74 7.06 -1.94
C VAL A 115 0.06 6.89 -3.30
N LYS A 116 0.15 5.71 -3.90
CA LYS A 116 -0.50 5.42 -5.19
C LYS A 116 -2.01 5.26 -5.04
N PHE A 117 -2.46 4.55 -4.01
CA PHE A 117 -3.88 4.42 -3.70
C PHE A 117 -4.52 5.77 -3.41
N LYS A 118 -3.85 6.65 -2.64
CA LYS A 118 -4.30 8.03 -2.40
C LYS A 118 -4.57 8.76 -3.72
N LYS A 119 -3.59 8.80 -4.62
CA LYS A 119 -3.74 9.44 -5.94
C LYS A 119 -4.85 8.83 -6.78
N MET A 120 -5.11 7.54 -6.62
CA MET A 120 -6.16 6.82 -7.33
C MET A 120 -7.54 7.16 -6.77
N VAL A 121 -7.69 7.18 -5.44
CA VAL A 121 -8.93 7.54 -4.75
C VAL A 121 -9.32 9.01 -5.01
N GLU A 122 -8.35 9.88 -5.22
CA GLU A 122 -8.56 11.28 -5.62
C GLU A 122 -9.08 11.42 -7.08
N LYS A 123 -8.98 10.39 -7.92
CA LYS A 123 -9.57 10.40 -9.26
C LYS A 123 -11.09 10.20 -9.17
N ASN A 124 -11.83 10.82 -10.10
CA ASN A 124 -13.25 10.53 -10.27
C ASN A 124 -13.47 9.04 -10.56
N ALA A 125 -14.56 8.46 -10.05
CA ALA A 125 -14.87 7.03 -10.22
C ALA A 125 -14.90 6.60 -11.70
N ASP A 126 -15.43 7.46 -12.58
CA ASP A 126 -15.50 7.21 -14.02
C ASP A 126 -14.13 7.22 -14.72
N ALA A 127 -13.09 7.75 -14.06
CA ALA A 127 -11.72 7.81 -14.57
C ALA A 127 -10.84 6.68 -14.02
N LEU A 128 -11.40 5.74 -13.26
CA LEU A 128 -10.66 4.63 -12.66
C LEU A 128 -10.51 3.48 -13.66
N ASP A 129 -9.26 3.20 -14.02
CA ASP A 129 -8.91 2.10 -14.90
C ASP A 129 -8.80 0.79 -14.11
N ARG A 130 -9.61 -0.20 -14.50
CA ARG A 130 -9.59 -1.57 -13.97
C ARG A 130 -8.18 -2.15 -13.96
N LEU A 131 -7.42 -1.93 -15.03
CA LEU A 131 -6.06 -2.44 -15.17
C LEU A 131 -5.12 -1.79 -14.14
N GLU A 132 -5.19 -0.46 -13.99
CA GLU A 132 -4.36 0.29 -13.04
C GLU A 132 -4.62 -0.16 -11.59
N ILE A 133 -5.88 -0.31 -11.19
CA ILE A 133 -6.25 -0.82 -9.86
C ILE A 133 -5.73 -2.25 -9.69
N GLY A 134 -6.00 -3.15 -10.65
CA GLY A 134 -5.61 -4.55 -10.58
C GLY A 134 -4.09 -4.74 -10.49
N GLN A 135 -3.32 -3.98 -11.27
CA GLN A 135 -1.85 -3.96 -11.20
C GLN A 135 -1.35 -3.49 -9.83
N LEU A 136 -1.95 -2.43 -9.27
CA LEU A 136 -1.56 -1.92 -7.96
C LEU A 136 -1.88 -2.89 -6.83
N ILE A 137 -3.05 -3.54 -6.87
CA ILE A 137 -3.43 -4.60 -5.92
C ILE A 137 -2.45 -5.77 -6.04
N ARG A 138 -2.15 -6.25 -7.26
CA ARG A 138 -1.19 -7.35 -7.48
C ARG A 138 0.19 -7.03 -6.94
N LYS A 139 0.69 -5.83 -7.22
CA LYS A 139 2.00 -5.38 -6.72
C LYS A 139 2.04 -5.35 -5.19
N THR A 140 0.97 -4.91 -4.56
CA THR A 140 0.90 -4.77 -3.09
C THR A 140 0.60 -6.11 -2.40
N GLY A 141 0.04 -7.06 -3.15
CA GLY A 141 -0.32 -8.37 -2.65
C GLY A 141 -1.52 -8.33 -1.70
N ARG A 142 -1.60 -9.32 -0.81
CA ARG A 142 -2.63 -9.43 0.25
C ARG A 142 -2.71 -8.23 1.22
N TYR A 143 -1.75 -7.30 1.18
CA TYR A 143 -1.70 -6.13 2.08
C TYR A 143 -2.25 -4.86 1.42
N TRP A 144 -2.85 -4.95 0.23
CA TRP A 144 -3.39 -3.79 -0.47
C TRP A 144 -4.45 -3.03 0.35
N LYS A 145 -5.31 -3.72 1.11
CA LYS A 145 -6.29 -3.09 2.01
C LYS A 145 -5.60 -2.25 3.10
N VAL A 146 -4.46 -2.75 3.61
CA VAL A 146 -3.62 -2.02 4.57
C VAL A 146 -3.04 -0.76 3.93
N ALA A 147 -2.62 -0.83 2.66
CA ALA A 147 -2.12 0.34 1.94
C ALA A 147 -3.22 1.38 1.70
N VAL A 148 -4.45 0.96 1.39
CA VAL A 148 -5.61 1.85 1.27
C VAL A 148 -5.95 2.49 2.63
N GLU A 149 -5.98 1.71 3.70
CA GLU A 149 -6.17 2.24 5.06
C GLU A 149 -5.09 3.25 5.44
N THR A 150 -3.83 2.93 5.14
CA THR A 150 -2.68 3.81 5.40
C THR A 150 -2.81 5.13 4.62
N ALA A 151 -3.35 5.09 3.40
CA ALA A 151 -3.62 6.27 2.60
C ALA A 151 -4.69 7.14 3.26
N LEU A 152 -5.82 6.56 3.69
CA LEU A 152 -6.87 7.26 4.43
C LEU A 152 -6.36 7.87 5.75
N VAL A 153 -5.60 7.10 6.53
CA VAL A 153 -5.00 7.55 7.80
C VAL A 153 -4.10 8.78 7.61
N SER A 154 -3.44 8.89 6.46
CA SER A 154 -2.58 10.03 6.12
C SER A 154 -3.37 11.29 5.70
N GLU A 155 -4.66 11.15 5.40
CA GLU A 155 -5.54 12.24 4.94
C GLU A 155 -6.49 12.76 6.01
N ILE A 156 -6.88 11.91 6.95
CA ILE A 156 -7.63 12.32 8.15
C ILE A 156 -6.72 13.20 8.99
N GLY A 157 -7.26 14.28 9.55
CA GLY A 157 -6.52 15.15 10.46
C GLY A 157 -5.88 14.34 11.59
N PRO A 158 -4.60 14.55 11.95
CA PRO A 158 -4.01 13.82 13.06
C PRO A 158 -4.78 14.19 14.34
N ILE A 159 -5.42 13.21 14.97
CA ILE A 159 -5.99 13.35 16.33
C ILE A 159 -4.89 13.84 17.27
N ASP A 160 -5.24 14.69 18.26
CA ASP A 160 -4.30 15.19 19.27
C ASP A 160 -3.60 14.03 19.98
N SER A 161 -2.39 13.74 19.50
CA SER A 161 -1.61 12.61 19.95
C SER A 161 -0.83 12.94 21.22
N GLU A 162 -0.65 14.23 21.53
CA GLU A 162 -0.04 14.68 22.76
C GLU A 162 -0.94 14.37 23.95
N GLN A 163 -2.26 14.50 23.83
CA GLN A 163 -3.15 14.03 24.91
C GLN A 163 -3.33 12.51 24.88
N SER A 164 -3.46 11.92 23.68
CA SER A 164 -3.76 10.50 23.51
C SER A 164 -2.70 9.56 24.08
N TYR A 165 -1.41 9.93 24.04
CA TYR A 165 -0.31 9.12 24.58
C TYR A 165 0.30 9.70 25.87
N ALA A 166 -0.40 10.61 26.58
CA ALA A 166 0.18 11.30 27.74
C ALA A 166 0.51 10.36 28.90
N GLN A 167 -0.10 9.17 28.92
CA GLN A 167 0.13 8.12 29.90
C GLN A 167 0.43 6.80 29.19
N ALA A 168 1.13 5.88 29.87
CA ALA A 168 1.37 4.53 29.39
C ALA A 168 0.06 3.70 29.41
N GLY A 169 -0.80 3.91 28.40
CA GLY A 169 -2.11 3.29 28.24
C GLY A 169 -2.57 3.24 26.78
N PRO A 170 -3.74 2.62 26.50
CA PRO A 170 -4.34 2.69 25.18
C PRO A 170 -4.71 4.15 24.85
N PRO A 171 -4.59 4.59 23.59
CA PRO A 171 -4.89 5.97 23.24
C PRO A 171 -6.36 6.30 23.49
N LEU A 172 -6.61 7.53 23.96
CA LEU A 172 -7.95 8.13 23.92
C LEU A 172 -8.34 8.26 22.46
N LEU A 173 -9.49 7.70 22.09
CA LEU A 173 -9.97 7.79 20.71
C LEU A 173 -11.00 8.89 20.62
N GLU A 174 -10.66 9.92 19.87
CA GLU A 174 -11.56 11.03 19.59
C GLU A 174 -12.52 10.70 18.44
N SER A 175 -13.63 11.43 18.37
CA SER A 175 -14.54 11.39 17.24
C SER A 175 -13.91 12.09 16.03
N PHE A 176 -14.04 11.47 14.86
CA PHE A 176 -13.68 12.10 13.59
C PHE A 176 -14.49 13.37 13.34
N SER A 177 -13.86 14.38 12.76
CA SER A 177 -14.54 15.59 12.31
C SER A 177 -15.45 15.32 11.10
N GLU A 178 -16.27 16.30 10.72
CA GLU A 178 -17.07 16.21 9.48
C GLU A 178 -16.19 16.06 8.23
N GLN A 179 -15.05 16.77 8.18
CA GLN A 179 -14.10 16.67 7.07
C GLN A 179 -13.46 15.29 6.98
N ASP A 180 -13.12 14.69 8.12
CA ASP A 180 -12.64 13.31 8.20
C ASP A 180 -13.71 12.32 7.73
N GLY A 181 -14.98 12.56 8.09
CA GLY A 181 -16.13 11.79 7.61
C GLY A 181 -16.23 11.76 6.09
N ILE A 182 -16.09 12.91 5.44
CA ILE A 182 -16.07 13.01 3.97
C ILE A 182 -14.94 12.14 3.38
N LYS A 183 -13.74 12.18 3.98
CA LYS A 183 -12.61 11.37 3.52
C LYS A 183 -12.88 9.87 3.70
N ILE A 184 -13.42 9.46 4.85
CA ILE A 184 -13.81 8.08 5.11
C ILE A 184 -14.80 7.60 4.04
N ASP A 185 -15.84 8.37 3.75
CA ASP A 185 -16.86 8.01 2.75
C ASP A 185 -16.28 7.85 1.34
N VAL A 186 -15.32 8.70 0.95
CA VAL A 186 -14.64 8.60 -0.35
C VAL A 186 -13.89 7.27 -0.45
N TYR A 187 -13.15 6.89 0.59
CA TYR A 187 -12.42 5.62 0.63
C TYR A 187 -13.35 4.41 0.70
N GLU A 188 -14.47 4.48 1.42
CA GLU A 188 -15.47 3.41 1.43
C GLU A 188 -16.12 3.20 0.06
N ARG A 189 -16.41 4.30 -0.67
CA ARG A 189 -16.88 4.21 -2.07
C ARG A 189 -15.84 3.56 -2.97
N PHE A 190 -14.56 3.91 -2.82
CA PHE A 190 -13.48 3.26 -3.56
C PHE A 190 -13.44 1.76 -3.27
N MET A 191 -13.57 1.33 -2.01
CA MET A 191 -13.64 -0.10 -1.68
C MET A 191 -14.86 -0.77 -2.32
N GLY A 192 -16.04 -0.12 -2.25
CA GLY A 192 -17.24 -0.64 -2.90
C GLY A 192 -17.09 -0.79 -4.41
N LEU A 193 -16.33 0.11 -5.05
CA LEU A 193 -15.98 -0.02 -6.47
C LEU A 193 -15.06 -1.24 -6.69
N VAL A 194 -14.00 -1.40 -5.91
CA VAL A 194 -13.09 -2.57 -6.02
C VAL A 194 -13.85 -3.88 -5.83
N ASP A 195 -14.79 -3.92 -4.88
CA ASP A 195 -15.68 -5.05 -4.65
C ASP A 195 -16.57 -5.31 -5.89
N SER A 196 -17.20 -4.25 -6.45
CA SER A 196 -18.06 -4.37 -7.64
C SER A 196 -17.30 -4.79 -8.91
N LEU A 197 -15.98 -4.55 -8.92
CA LEU A 197 -15.08 -4.99 -9.97
C LEU A 197 -14.56 -6.43 -9.73
N GLU A 198 -14.99 -7.12 -8.67
CA GLU A 198 -14.58 -8.50 -8.36
C GLU A 198 -13.05 -8.65 -8.29
N MET A 199 -12.36 -7.68 -7.71
CA MET A 199 -10.89 -7.66 -7.66
C MET A 199 -10.30 -8.36 -6.44
N GLU A 200 -11.12 -8.88 -5.54
CA GLU A 200 -10.63 -9.65 -4.40
C GLU A 200 -9.89 -10.91 -4.89
N GLY A 201 -8.71 -11.18 -4.31
CA GLY A 201 -7.87 -12.31 -4.71
C GLY A 201 -7.03 -12.09 -5.97
N ILE A 202 -7.16 -10.96 -6.68
CA ILE A 202 -6.43 -10.72 -7.93
C ILE A 202 -4.91 -10.75 -7.77
N TRP A 203 -4.40 -10.52 -6.56
CA TRP A 203 -2.98 -10.65 -6.23
C TRP A 203 -2.45 -12.08 -6.38
N ASP A 204 -3.29 -13.10 -6.26
CA ASP A 204 -2.93 -14.51 -6.44
C ASP A 204 -3.28 -15.02 -7.86
N LEU A 205 -3.76 -14.15 -8.76
CA LEU A 205 -4.12 -14.51 -10.13
C LEU A 205 -2.90 -15.09 -10.88
N LYS A 206 -3.08 -16.31 -11.41
CA LYS A 206 -2.08 -17.04 -12.20
C LYS A 206 -2.34 -16.84 -13.69
N PRO A 207 -1.28 -16.88 -14.51
CA PRO A 207 -1.44 -16.87 -15.96
C PRO A 207 -2.24 -18.09 -16.44
N LEU A 208 -3.16 -17.91 -17.39
CA LEU A 208 -3.96 -19.01 -17.96
C LEU A 208 -3.09 -20.01 -18.74
N LEU A 209 -2.11 -19.51 -19.47
CA LEU A 209 -1.10 -20.29 -20.18
C LEU A 209 0.25 -20.15 -19.48
N ASP A 210 0.93 -21.27 -19.27
CA ASP A 210 2.32 -21.26 -18.85
C ASP A 210 3.26 -20.88 -20.02
N GLY A 211 4.53 -20.63 -19.71
CA GLY A 211 5.50 -20.20 -20.72
C GLY A 211 5.74 -21.21 -21.85
N ARG A 212 5.54 -22.52 -21.61
CA ARG A 212 5.67 -23.53 -22.66
C ARG A 212 4.50 -23.44 -23.63
N ARG A 213 3.28 -23.34 -23.11
CA ARG A 213 2.06 -23.20 -23.93
C ARG A 213 2.06 -21.90 -24.73
N VAL A 214 2.61 -20.82 -24.17
CA VAL A 214 2.82 -19.56 -24.91
C VAL A 214 3.81 -19.75 -26.06
N LEU A 215 4.92 -20.46 -25.86
CA LEU A 215 5.88 -20.76 -26.94
C LEU A 215 5.30 -21.66 -28.03
N ASP A 216 4.44 -22.62 -27.66
CA ASP A 216 3.76 -23.48 -28.62
C ASP A 216 2.78 -22.67 -29.49
N LEU A 217 2.11 -21.67 -28.90
CA LEU A 217 1.18 -20.77 -29.59
C LEU A 217 1.91 -19.71 -30.45
N LEU A 218 3.05 -19.22 -29.98
CA LEU A 218 3.85 -18.16 -30.60
C LEU A 218 5.26 -18.70 -30.91
N PRO A 219 5.41 -19.59 -31.91
CA PRO A 219 6.68 -20.30 -32.17
C PRO A 219 7.82 -19.37 -32.62
N GLY A 220 7.53 -18.14 -33.06
CA GLY A 220 8.52 -17.11 -33.38
C GLY A 220 9.00 -16.31 -32.17
N LEU A 221 8.42 -16.51 -30.98
CA LEU A 221 8.77 -15.74 -29.77
C LEU A 221 10.16 -16.16 -29.25
N PRO A 222 11.10 -15.23 -29.08
CA PRO A 222 12.40 -15.54 -28.49
C PRO A 222 12.29 -16.03 -27.05
N LYS A 223 13.19 -16.92 -26.65
CA LYS A 223 13.29 -17.36 -25.25
C LYS A 223 13.87 -16.25 -24.36
N GLY A 224 13.60 -16.34 -23.05
CA GLY A 224 14.13 -15.41 -22.05
C GLY A 224 13.18 -14.24 -21.76
N PRO A 225 13.67 -12.98 -21.63
CA PRO A 225 12.86 -11.84 -21.20
C PRO A 225 11.60 -11.58 -22.05
N ALA A 226 11.63 -11.93 -23.33
CA ALA A 226 10.49 -11.79 -24.23
C ALA A 226 9.30 -12.66 -23.80
N ILE A 227 9.53 -13.87 -23.28
CA ILE A 227 8.47 -14.70 -22.71
C ILE A 227 7.90 -14.02 -21.47
N GLY A 228 8.75 -13.49 -20.59
CA GLY A 228 8.32 -12.76 -19.39
C GLY A 228 7.36 -11.61 -19.72
N TYR A 229 7.71 -10.81 -20.73
CA TYR A 229 6.85 -9.73 -21.20
C TYR A 229 5.47 -10.22 -21.69
N VAL A 230 5.43 -11.30 -22.49
CA VAL A 230 4.15 -11.87 -22.96
C VAL A 230 3.34 -12.44 -21.79
N MET A 231 4.00 -13.07 -20.82
CA MET A 231 3.36 -13.60 -19.61
C MET A 231 2.75 -12.48 -18.75
N ASP A 232 3.44 -11.35 -18.61
CA ASP A 232 2.95 -10.17 -17.91
C ASP A 232 1.75 -9.56 -18.65
N ARG A 233 1.84 -9.43 -19.98
CA ARG A 233 0.74 -8.94 -20.83
C ARG A 233 -0.50 -9.84 -20.76
N GLN A 234 -0.32 -11.16 -20.68
CA GLN A 234 -1.43 -12.10 -20.44
C GLN A 234 -2.13 -11.83 -19.10
N ILE A 235 -1.37 -11.57 -18.03
CA ILE A 235 -1.96 -11.21 -16.74
C ILE A 235 -2.75 -9.90 -16.84
N GLU A 236 -2.20 -8.88 -17.50
CA GLU A 236 -2.92 -7.62 -17.72
C GLU A 236 -4.22 -7.83 -18.50
N TRP A 237 -4.19 -8.67 -19.53
CA TRP A 237 -5.39 -9.05 -20.27
C TRP A 237 -6.41 -9.76 -19.37
N GLN A 238 -5.98 -10.69 -18.50
CA GLN A 238 -6.87 -11.36 -17.54
C GLN A 238 -7.47 -10.41 -16.50
N ILE A 239 -6.71 -9.37 -16.09
CA ILE A 239 -7.25 -8.33 -15.21
C ILE A 239 -8.39 -7.61 -15.91
N VAL A 240 -8.23 -7.24 -17.18
CA VAL A 240 -9.26 -6.51 -17.95
C VAL A 240 -10.43 -7.40 -18.36
N ASN A 241 -10.20 -8.70 -18.55
CA ASN A 241 -11.18 -9.67 -19.05
C ASN A 241 -11.44 -10.77 -17.99
N PRO A 242 -12.13 -10.47 -16.87
CA PRO A 242 -12.27 -11.41 -15.76
C PRO A 242 -13.04 -12.69 -16.12
N SER A 243 -13.97 -12.62 -17.09
CA SER A 243 -14.71 -13.78 -17.60
C SER A 243 -14.00 -14.50 -18.75
N GLY A 244 -12.86 -13.96 -19.21
CA GLY A 244 -12.12 -14.49 -20.34
C GLY A 244 -11.47 -15.83 -20.03
N GLY A 245 -11.80 -16.85 -20.83
CA GLY A 245 -11.25 -18.18 -20.68
C GLY A 245 -9.89 -18.34 -21.34
N GLU A 246 -9.33 -19.54 -21.22
CA GLU A 246 -8.06 -19.90 -21.86
C GLU A 246 -8.10 -19.71 -23.39
N ASP A 247 -9.21 -20.05 -24.06
CA ASP A 247 -9.33 -19.92 -25.51
C ASP A 247 -9.47 -18.47 -25.97
N ASP A 248 -10.12 -17.62 -25.18
CA ASP A 248 -10.14 -16.16 -25.40
C ASP A 248 -8.73 -15.58 -25.30
N CYS A 249 -7.97 -16.03 -24.29
CA CYS A 249 -6.60 -15.61 -24.07
C CYS A 249 -5.68 -16.03 -25.24
N LYS A 250 -5.81 -17.28 -25.72
CA LYS A 250 -5.07 -17.74 -26.91
C LYS A 250 -5.37 -16.88 -28.13
N ARG A 251 -6.66 -16.61 -28.41
CA ARG A 251 -7.06 -15.77 -29.54
C ARG A 251 -6.46 -14.36 -29.45
N TRP A 252 -6.52 -13.77 -28.27
CA TRP A 252 -5.94 -12.45 -28.02
C TRP A 252 -4.41 -12.47 -28.18
N LEU A 253 -3.70 -13.46 -27.62
CA LEU A 253 -2.25 -13.57 -27.74
C LEU A 253 -1.81 -13.71 -29.20
N THR A 254 -2.46 -14.57 -29.98
CA THR A 254 -2.16 -14.75 -31.42
C THR A 254 -2.41 -13.46 -32.21
N HIS A 255 -3.43 -12.68 -31.85
CA HIS A 255 -3.73 -11.41 -32.51
C HIS A 255 -2.72 -10.31 -32.12
N GLU A 256 -2.51 -10.08 -30.83
CA GLU A 256 -1.62 -9.05 -30.28
C GLU A 256 -0.17 -9.29 -30.71
N PHE A 257 0.27 -10.55 -30.68
CA PHE A 257 1.64 -10.96 -30.97
C PHE A 257 1.77 -11.66 -32.33
N ARG A 258 0.95 -11.25 -33.31
CA ARG A 258 0.90 -11.85 -34.65
C ARG A 258 2.25 -11.94 -35.36
N SER A 259 3.21 -11.07 -35.03
CA SER A 259 4.57 -11.12 -35.60
C SER A 259 5.36 -12.37 -35.19
N TYR A 260 4.92 -13.07 -34.14
CA TYR A 260 5.51 -14.34 -33.68
C TYR A 260 4.68 -15.56 -34.08
N VAL A 261 3.56 -15.35 -34.78
CA VAL A 261 2.75 -16.40 -35.39
C VAL A 261 3.38 -16.74 -36.74
N LYS A 262 3.59 -18.03 -37.02
CA LYS A 262 4.12 -18.50 -38.30
C LYS A 262 3.04 -18.50 -39.37
#